data_AF-R9LWI5-F1
#
_entry.id   AF-R9LWI5-F1
#
_cell.length_a   1.000
_cell.length_b   1.000
_cell.length_c   1.000
_cell.angle_alpha   90.00
_cell.angle_beta   90.00
_cell.angle_gamma   90.00
#
_symmetry.space_group_name_H-M   'P 1'
#
loop_
_entity.id
_entity.type
_entity.pdbx_description
1 polymer ?
#
loop_
_entity_poly.entity_id
_entity_poly.type
_entity_poly.pdbx_seq_one_letter_code
_entity_poly.pdbx_strand_id
1 'polypeptide(L)'
;MTYKEFQKLYSKDPVTFHLGLEIFEQCGRNTITRSTDQELYASVAELLSGFFAADKARGVVKAARDLAGLKSVELLAYAAHCGIRLEDGPIDEPEICPICGNSLHYGANEVTDELRTKEWVCESCGATGKEDYRMVFDCHYYVKDREGRLVGRPNQNK
;
A
#
# COMPACT_ATOMS: atom_id res chain seq x y z
N MET A 1 3.20 -20.43 5.55
CA MET A 1 4.57 -20.17 5.03
C MET A 1 5.37 -19.32 6.01
N THR A 2 6.70 -19.32 5.93
CA THR A 2 7.59 -18.45 6.72
C THR A 2 7.75 -17.07 6.08
N TYR A 3 8.25 -16.09 6.84
CA TYR A 3 8.56 -14.75 6.29
C TYR A 3 9.54 -14.80 5.11
N LYS A 4 10.60 -15.63 5.18
CA LYS A 4 11.57 -15.75 4.07
C LYS A 4 10.93 -16.29 2.79
N GLU A 5 10.00 -17.23 2.91
CA GLU A 5 9.25 -17.75 1.77
C GLU A 5 8.30 -16.70 1.20
N PHE A 6 7.61 -15.95 2.08
CA PHE A 6 6.74 -14.84 1.68
C PHE A 6 7.53 -13.76 0.93
N GLN A 7 8.64 -13.30 1.51
CA GLN A 7 9.51 -12.29 0.90
C GLN A 7 10.07 -12.77 -0.44
N LYS A 8 10.48 -14.04 -0.55
CA LYS A 8 10.94 -14.63 -1.80
C LYS A 8 9.81 -14.66 -2.84
N LEU A 9 8.60 -15.07 -2.45
CA LEU A 9 7.44 -15.10 -3.34
C LEU A 9 7.13 -13.69 -3.87
N TYR A 10 7.06 -12.70 -2.98
CA TYR A 10 6.84 -11.30 -3.35
C TYR A 10 7.93 -10.73 -4.27
N SER A 11 9.21 -10.96 -3.96
CA SER A 11 10.33 -10.32 -4.68
C SER A 11 10.81 -11.05 -5.93
N LYS A 12 10.65 -12.37 -6.02
CA LYS A 12 11.15 -13.19 -7.13
C LYS A 12 10.07 -13.68 -8.07
N ASP A 13 8.83 -13.77 -7.62
CA ASP A 13 7.69 -14.14 -8.47
C ASP A 13 6.43 -13.32 -8.13
N PRO A 14 6.47 -12.00 -8.40
CA PRO A 14 5.37 -11.09 -8.06
C PRO A 14 4.07 -11.46 -8.77
N VAL A 15 4.14 -12.05 -9.97
CA VAL A 15 2.95 -12.50 -10.70
C VAL A 15 2.23 -13.60 -9.90
N THR A 16 2.95 -14.64 -9.46
CA THR A 16 2.33 -15.69 -8.63
C THR A 16 1.85 -15.13 -7.29
N PHE A 17 2.58 -14.20 -6.69
CA PHE A 17 2.18 -13.54 -5.45
C PHE A 17 0.83 -12.82 -5.60
N HIS A 18 0.71 -11.94 -6.60
CA HIS A 18 -0.51 -11.14 -6.81
C HIS A 18 -1.71 -12.01 -7.16
N LEU A 19 -1.54 -12.98 -8.06
CA LEU A 19 -2.62 -13.91 -8.39
C LEU A 19 -3.01 -14.80 -7.19
N GLY A 20 -2.04 -15.21 -6.37
CA GLY A 20 -2.32 -15.95 -5.14
C GLY A 20 -3.10 -15.11 -4.12
N LEU A 21 -2.81 -13.82 -4.02
CA LEU A 21 -3.57 -12.87 -3.20
C LEU A 21 -4.98 -12.64 -3.74
N GLU A 22 -5.14 -12.55 -5.06
CA GLU A 22 -6.44 -12.36 -5.70
C GLU A 22 -7.35 -13.58 -5.47
N ILE A 23 -6.82 -14.80 -5.61
CA ILE A 23 -7.56 -16.01 -5.23
C ILE A 23 -7.86 -16.03 -3.72
N PHE A 24 -6.91 -15.61 -2.88
CA PHE A 24 -7.11 -15.51 -1.44
C PHE A 24 -8.26 -14.56 -1.06
N GLU A 25 -8.37 -13.44 -1.76
CA GLU A 25 -9.43 -12.44 -1.59
C GLU A 25 -10.78 -12.95 -2.09
N GLN A 26 -10.84 -13.48 -3.31
CA GLN A 26 -12.09 -13.96 -3.93
C GLN A 26 -12.71 -15.16 -3.21
N CYS A 27 -11.91 -16.16 -2.85
CA CYS A 27 -12.42 -17.37 -2.23
C CYS A 27 -12.53 -17.23 -0.70
N GLY A 28 -11.65 -16.44 -0.09
CA GLY A 28 -11.50 -16.35 1.35
C GLY A 28 -10.85 -17.59 1.97
N ARG A 29 -10.30 -17.40 3.17
CA ARG A 29 -9.51 -18.43 3.89
C ARG A 29 -10.26 -19.75 4.11
N ASN A 30 -11.52 -19.68 4.54
CA ASN A 30 -12.31 -20.88 4.88
C ASN A 30 -12.56 -21.75 3.65
N THR A 31 -12.88 -21.14 2.51
CA THR A 31 -13.12 -21.83 1.25
C THR A 31 -11.84 -22.50 0.77
N ILE A 32 -10.73 -21.75 0.69
CA ILE A 32 -9.43 -22.28 0.24
C ILE A 32 -8.97 -23.48 1.07
N THR A 33 -9.18 -23.42 2.38
CA THR A 33 -8.80 -24.52 3.29
C THR A 33 -9.60 -25.79 3.02
N ARG A 34 -10.86 -25.67 2.59
CA ARG A 34 -11.79 -26.79 2.38
C ARG A 34 -11.80 -27.29 0.93
N SER A 35 -11.44 -26.45 -0.02
CA SER A 35 -11.42 -26.77 -1.45
C SER A 35 -10.29 -27.75 -1.78
N THR A 36 -10.55 -28.59 -2.76
CA THR A 36 -9.56 -29.41 -3.46
C THR A 36 -8.69 -28.55 -4.37
N ASP A 37 -7.56 -29.09 -4.79
CA ASP A 37 -6.69 -28.39 -5.74
C ASP A 37 -7.38 -28.22 -7.10
N GLN A 38 -8.21 -29.17 -7.54
CA GLN A 38 -8.98 -29.05 -8.79
C GLN A 38 -9.97 -27.89 -8.78
N GLU A 39 -10.68 -27.69 -7.67
CA GLU A 39 -11.62 -26.56 -7.52
C GLU A 39 -10.87 -25.23 -7.57
N LEU A 40 -9.73 -25.13 -6.89
CA LEU A 40 -8.91 -23.92 -6.93
C LEU A 40 -8.28 -23.70 -8.31
N TYR A 41 -7.90 -24.76 -9.03
CA TYR A 41 -7.44 -24.63 -10.41
C TYR A 41 -8.52 -24.11 -11.35
N ALA A 42 -9.78 -24.50 -11.15
CA ALA A 42 -10.89 -23.96 -11.92
C ALA A 42 -11.04 -22.45 -11.67
N SER A 43 -11.00 -22.00 -10.41
CA SER A 43 -11.03 -20.56 -10.08
C SER A 43 -9.85 -19.79 -10.69
N VAL A 44 -8.64 -20.37 -10.67
CA VAL A 44 -7.47 -19.77 -11.32
C VAL A 44 -7.64 -19.74 -12.84
N ALA A 45 -8.21 -20.78 -13.45
CA ALA A 45 -8.44 -20.81 -14.89
C ALA A 45 -9.48 -19.76 -15.34
N GLU A 46 -10.52 -19.53 -14.55
CA GLU A 46 -11.49 -18.45 -14.76
C GLU A 46 -10.84 -17.07 -14.66
N LEU A 47 -10.10 -16.82 -13.56
CA LEU A 47 -9.36 -15.57 -13.35
C LEU A 47 -8.42 -15.24 -14.51
N LEU A 48 -7.73 -16.27 -15.00
CA LEU A 48 -6.67 -16.14 -15.99
C LEU A 48 -7.15 -16.36 -17.43
N SER A 49 -8.45 -16.61 -17.64
CA SER A 49 -9.00 -16.98 -18.96
C SER A 49 -8.22 -18.10 -19.67
N GLY A 50 -7.59 -19.01 -18.91
CA GLY A 50 -6.75 -20.09 -19.44
C GLY A 50 -5.39 -19.68 -20.03
N PHE A 51 -4.92 -18.44 -19.88
CA PHE A 51 -3.70 -17.94 -20.55
C PHE A 51 -2.37 -18.51 -20.03
N PHE A 52 -2.35 -19.18 -18.88
CA PHE A 52 -1.11 -19.57 -18.21
C PHE A 52 -0.82 -21.06 -18.27
N ALA A 53 0.48 -21.39 -18.32
CA ALA A 53 0.94 -22.78 -18.25
C ALA A 53 0.45 -23.45 -16.95
N ALA A 54 0.18 -24.75 -17.02
CA ALA A 54 -0.29 -25.54 -15.87
C ALA A 54 0.60 -25.38 -14.63
N ASP A 55 1.93 -25.30 -14.85
CA ASP A 55 2.92 -25.09 -13.78
C ASP A 55 2.73 -23.76 -13.06
N LYS A 56 2.30 -22.71 -13.78
CA LYS A 56 2.00 -21.41 -13.17
C LYS A 56 0.71 -21.47 -12.36
N ALA A 57 -0.32 -22.14 -12.87
CA ALA A 57 -1.56 -22.36 -12.11
C ALA A 57 -1.29 -23.10 -10.79
N ARG A 58 -0.41 -24.11 -10.80
CA ARG A 58 0.08 -24.79 -9.59
C ARG A 58 0.78 -23.84 -8.62
N GLY A 59 1.64 -22.96 -9.13
CA GLY A 59 2.27 -21.92 -8.34
C GLY A 59 1.26 -21.01 -7.65
N VAL A 60 0.23 -20.57 -8.38
CA VAL A 60 -0.82 -19.68 -7.86
C VAL A 60 -1.67 -20.35 -6.79
N VAL A 61 -2.14 -21.59 -7.03
CA VAL A 61 -2.90 -22.35 -6.02
C VAL A 61 -2.06 -22.59 -4.77
N LYS A 62 -0.78 -22.93 -4.92
CA LYS A 62 0.13 -23.09 -3.78
C LYS A 62 0.27 -21.78 -3.00
N ALA A 63 0.49 -20.66 -3.68
CA ALA A 63 0.58 -19.34 -3.05
C ALA A 63 -0.71 -18.99 -2.28
N ALA A 64 -1.88 -19.21 -2.88
CA ALA A 64 -3.17 -18.95 -2.22
C ALA A 64 -3.34 -19.78 -0.94
N ARG A 65 -2.96 -21.07 -0.96
CA ARG A 65 -2.97 -21.93 0.23
C ARG A 65 -1.98 -21.46 1.30
N ASP A 66 -0.76 -21.12 0.88
CA ASP A 66 0.29 -20.64 1.78
C ASP A 66 -0.12 -19.35 2.50
N LEU A 67 -0.78 -18.43 1.78
CA LEU A 67 -1.36 -17.19 2.30
C LEU A 67 -2.55 -17.47 3.23
N ALA A 68 -3.45 -18.39 2.85
CA ALA A 68 -4.57 -18.80 3.68
C ALA A 68 -4.12 -19.43 5.01
N GLY A 69 -2.98 -20.12 5.01
CA GLY A 69 -2.38 -20.69 6.21
C GLY A 69 -1.78 -19.67 7.20
N LEU A 70 -1.61 -18.40 6.81
CA LEU A 70 -1.14 -17.35 7.72
C LEU A 70 -2.29 -16.78 8.54
N LYS A 71 -2.05 -16.47 9.81
CA LYS A 71 -2.94 -15.59 10.58
C LYS A 71 -2.93 -14.20 9.96
N SER A 72 -4.03 -13.46 10.09
CA SER A 72 -4.11 -12.09 9.55
C SER A 72 -2.98 -11.19 10.08
N VAL A 73 -2.64 -11.30 11.37
CA VAL A 73 -1.52 -10.54 11.96
C VAL A 73 -0.16 -10.88 11.35
N GLU A 74 0.06 -12.13 10.95
CA GLU A 74 1.31 -12.56 10.30
C GLU A 74 1.36 -12.04 8.86
N LEU A 75 0.25 -12.15 8.14
CA LEU A 75 0.13 -11.64 6.76
C LEU A 75 0.40 -10.14 6.71
N LEU A 76 -0.22 -9.36 7.60
CA LEU A 76 -0.04 -7.91 7.69
C LEU A 76 1.41 -7.56 8.08
N ALA A 77 1.99 -8.25 9.07
CA ALA A 77 3.38 -8.03 9.45
C ALA A 77 4.35 -8.36 8.31
N TYR A 78 4.13 -9.45 7.58
CA TYR A 78 4.98 -9.83 6.45
C TYR A 78 4.88 -8.84 5.31
N ALA A 79 3.68 -8.37 4.99
CA ALA A 79 3.45 -7.35 3.98
C ALA A 79 4.17 -6.04 4.34
N ALA A 80 4.02 -5.57 5.59
CA ALA A 80 4.72 -4.38 6.09
C ALA A 80 6.25 -4.53 6.00
N HIS A 81 6.81 -5.66 6.41
CA HIS A 81 8.26 -5.94 6.29
C HIS A 81 8.73 -6.07 4.84
N CYS A 82 7.84 -6.29 3.88
CA CYS A 82 8.15 -6.25 2.44
C CYS A 82 7.97 -4.85 1.84
N GLY A 83 7.58 -3.85 2.62
CA GLY A 83 7.29 -2.50 2.13
C GLY A 83 5.98 -2.39 1.36
N ILE A 84 5.11 -3.41 1.44
CA ILE A 84 3.77 -3.34 0.86
C ILE A 84 2.95 -2.39 1.73
N ARG A 85 2.42 -1.34 1.11
CA ARG A 85 1.56 -0.37 1.76
C ARG A 85 0.16 -0.96 1.88
N LEU A 86 -0.31 -1.16 3.11
CA LEU A 86 -1.60 -1.77 3.42
C LEU A 86 -2.72 -0.74 3.55
N GLU A 87 -2.34 0.49 3.84
CA GLU A 87 -3.20 1.65 3.79
C GLU A 87 -2.82 2.42 2.52
N ASP A 88 -3.82 2.96 1.83
CA ASP A 88 -3.57 4.12 0.98
C ASP A 88 -2.85 5.11 1.88
N GLY A 89 -1.58 5.38 1.57
CA GLY A 89 -0.91 6.47 2.26
C GLY A 89 -1.82 7.69 2.14
N PRO A 90 -1.96 8.51 3.21
CA PRO A 90 -2.81 9.68 3.15
C PRO A 90 -2.53 10.38 1.84
N ILE A 91 -3.57 10.44 0.99
CA ILE A 91 -3.46 10.94 -0.36
C ILE A 91 -2.84 12.32 -0.21
N ASP A 92 -1.73 12.54 -0.91
CA ASP A 92 -1.08 13.85 -0.90
C ASP A 92 -2.01 14.77 -1.70
N GLU A 93 -3.03 15.29 -1.03
CA GLU A 93 -4.07 16.16 -1.59
C GLU A 93 -3.87 17.56 -1.05
N PRO A 94 -4.06 18.59 -1.89
CA PRO A 94 -4.01 19.96 -1.39
C PRO A 94 -5.00 20.14 -0.24
N GLU A 95 -4.61 20.91 0.77
CA GLU A 95 -5.48 21.27 1.90
C GLU A 95 -5.79 20.14 2.88
N ILE A 96 -5.27 18.93 2.67
CA ILE A 96 -5.50 17.77 3.53
C ILE A 96 -4.22 17.36 4.26
N CYS A 97 -4.30 17.25 5.59
CA CYS A 97 -3.17 16.89 6.43
C CYS A 97 -2.65 15.50 6.06
N PRO A 98 -1.37 15.38 5.67
CA PRO A 98 -0.78 14.11 5.27
C PRO A 98 -0.48 13.16 6.44
N ILE A 99 -0.87 13.49 7.67
CA ILE A 99 -0.69 12.63 8.85
C ILE A 99 -2.04 12.10 9.34
N CYS A 100 -3.06 12.97 9.43
CA CYS A 100 -4.34 12.63 10.06
C CYS A 100 -5.57 12.82 9.16
N GLY A 101 -5.40 13.31 7.93
CA GLY A 101 -6.49 13.47 6.96
C GLY A 101 -7.46 14.64 7.23
N ASN A 102 -7.21 15.48 8.24
CA ASN A 102 -8.01 16.68 8.51
C ASN A 102 -7.55 17.87 7.67
N SER A 103 -8.40 18.88 7.51
CA SER A 103 -8.05 20.09 6.76
C SER A 103 -6.87 20.86 7.35
N LEU A 104 -6.08 21.47 6.46
CA LEU A 104 -4.93 22.30 6.81
C LEU A 104 -5.34 23.76 7.00
N HIS A 105 -4.69 24.41 7.97
CA HIS A 105 -4.72 25.85 8.12
C HIS A 105 -3.43 26.44 7.57
N TYR A 106 -3.56 27.51 6.78
CA TYR A 106 -2.42 28.14 6.14
C TYR A 106 -2.06 29.47 6.79
N GLY A 107 -0.77 29.78 6.81
CA GLY A 107 -0.31 31.12 7.18
C GLY A 107 -0.81 32.20 6.21
N ALA A 108 -0.67 33.47 6.60
CA ALA A 108 -1.10 34.64 5.83
C ALA A 108 -0.31 34.90 4.52
N ASN A 109 0.60 34.01 4.15
CA ASN A 109 1.41 34.17 2.95
C ASN A 109 0.62 33.70 1.72
N GLU A 110 0.37 34.63 0.79
CA GLU A 110 -0.19 34.30 -0.52
C GLU A 110 0.85 33.58 -1.38
N VAL A 111 0.41 32.56 -2.12
CA VAL A 111 1.24 31.87 -3.13
C VAL A 111 1.40 32.85 -4.30
N THR A 112 2.64 33.26 -4.57
CA THR A 112 2.98 34.08 -5.73
C THR A 112 3.72 33.24 -6.76
N ASP A 113 3.86 33.73 -7.99
CA ASP A 113 4.65 33.04 -9.03
C ASP A 113 6.11 32.77 -8.60
N GLU A 114 6.62 33.60 -7.67
CA GLU A 114 7.94 33.46 -7.05
C GLU A 114 7.92 32.51 -5.84
N LEU A 115 6.85 32.54 -5.02
CA LEU A 115 6.65 31.68 -3.86
C LEU A 115 5.69 30.54 -4.20
N ARG A 116 6.24 29.49 -4.83
CA ARG A 116 5.53 28.25 -5.18
C ARG A 116 5.16 27.38 -3.98
N THR A 117 5.25 27.89 -2.76
CA THR A 117 5.15 27.08 -1.56
C THR A 117 4.28 27.73 -0.51
N LYS A 118 3.44 26.95 0.15
CA LYS A 118 2.52 27.42 1.19
C LYS A 118 2.78 26.70 2.49
N GLU A 119 3.07 27.45 3.56
CA GLU A 119 3.27 26.89 4.89
C GLU A 119 1.91 26.60 5.55
N TRP A 120 1.84 25.46 6.24
CA TRP A 120 0.61 25.01 6.88
C TRP A 120 0.84 24.46 8.28
N VAL A 121 -0.23 24.49 9.06
CA VAL A 121 -0.38 23.81 10.35
C VAL A 121 -1.68 23.00 10.34
N CYS A 122 -1.64 21.78 10.84
CA CYS A 122 -2.83 20.99 11.11
C CYS A 122 -3.23 21.19 12.57
N GLU A 123 -4.33 21.90 12.81
CA GLU A 123 -4.80 22.16 14.18
C GLU A 123 -5.25 20.88 14.92
N SER A 124 -5.67 19.85 14.19
CA SER A 124 -6.14 18.59 14.78
C SER A 124 -5.02 17.75 15.39
N CYS A 125 -3.85 17.68 14.73
CA CYS A 125 -2.74 16.83 15.19
C CYS A 125 -1.46 17.62 15.57
N GLY A 126 -1.42 18.92 15.30
CA GLY A 126 -0.27 19.79 15.57
C GLY A 126 0.87 19.65 14.56
N ALA A 127 0.68 18.90 13.48
CA ALA A 127 1.67 18.75 12.42
C ALA A 127 1.88 20.06 11.65
N THR A 128 3.08 20.24 11.11
CA THR A 128 3.43 21.39 10.27
C THR A 128 4.15 20.93 9.01
N GLY A 129 4.15 21.78 8.00
CA GLY A 129 4.89 21.49 6.78
C GLY A 129 4.67 22.55 5.71
N LYS A 130 5.01 22.19 4.48
CA LYS A 130 4.82 23.02 3.30
C LYS A 130 4.12 22.23 2.22
N GLU A 131 3.32 22.91 1.42
CA GLU A 131 2.89 22.43 0.10
C GLU A 131 3.78 23.06 -0.97
N ASP A 132 4.09 22.32 -2.03
CA ASP A 132 4.80 22.80 -3.23
C ASP A 132 3.84 22.81 -4.43
N TYR A 133 3.92 23.85 -5.26
CA TYR A 133 3.03 24.10 -6.39
C TYR A 133 3.84 24.34 -7.68
N ARG A 134 3.69 23.46 -8.67
CA ARG A 134 4.26 23.62 -10.02
C ARG A 134 3.14 23.88 -11.01
N MET A 135 2.57 25.09 -10.97
CA MET A 135 1.30 25.48 -11.64
C MET A 135 0.05 24.80 -11.05
N VAL A 136 0.19 23.58 -10.51
CA VAL A 136 -0.78 22.83 -9.72
C VAL A 136 -0.10 22.28 -8.47
N PHE A 137 -0.89 21.82 -7.50
CA PHE A 137 -0.37 21.10 -6.33
C PHE A 137 0.55 19.95 -6.77
N ASP A 138 1.76 19.89 -6.20
CA ASP A 138 2.76 18.84 -6.44
C ASP A 138 2.79 17.88 -5.25
N CYS A 139 3.07 18.40 -4.05
CA CYS A 139 3.17 17.56 -2.84
C CYS A 139 3.19 18.36 -1.54
N HIS A 140 3.02 17.65 -0.42
CA HIS A 140 3.49 18.12 0.89
C HIS A 140 4.95 17.72 1.12
N TYR A 141 5.77 18.67 1.54
CA TYR A 141 7.18 18.47 1.85
C TYR A 141 7.56 19.12 3.19
N TYR A 142 8.70 18.69 3.73
CA TYR A 142 9.21 19.11 5.03
C TYR A 142 8.20 18.92 6.17
N VAL A 143 7.44 17.82 6.11
CA VAL A 143 6.37 17.51 7.05
C VAL A 143 6.95 17.08 8.39
N LYS A 144 6.54 17.78 9.46
CA LYS A 144 6.93 17.52 10.84
C LYS A 144 5.73 17.12 11.69
N ASP A 145 5.93 16.15 12.56
CA ASP A 145 4.97 15.83 13.62
C ASP A 145 4.87 16.96 14.66
N ARG A 146 3.99 16.79 15.65
CA ARG A 146 3.79 17.77 16.73
C ARG A 146 5.06 18.02 17.54
N GLU A 147 5.96 17.04 17.62
CA GLU A 147 7.24 17.14 18.31
C GLU A 147 8.34 17.77 17.43
N GLY A 148 8.02 18.16 16.19
CA GLY A 148 8.95 18.77 15.25
C GLY A 148 9.85 17.78 14.50
N ARG A 149 9.59 16.48 14.60
CA ARG A 149 10.37 15.43 13.92
C ARG A 149 9.86 15.23 12.50
N LEU A 150 10.79 15.06 11.56
CA LEU A 150 10.43 14.78 10.17
C LEU A 150 9.74 13.42 10.04
N VAL A 151 8.62 13.42 9.31
CA VAL A 151 7.87 12.19 9.02
C VAL A 151 8.48 11.51 7.80
N GLY A 152 8.73 10.20 7.88
CA GLY A 152 9.25 9.44 6.74
C GLY A 152 8.27 9.42 5.56
N ARG A 153 8.46 10.32 4.59
CA ARG A 153 7.67 10.40 3.35
C ARG A 153 8.61 10.54 2.13
N PRO A 154 8.16 10.14 0.93
CA PRO A 154 9.00 10.19 -0.28
C PRO A 154 9.52 11.58 -0.67
N ASN A 155 8.78 12.64 -0.33
CA ASN A 155 9.00 14.01 -0.84
C ASN A 155 9.69 14.96 0.15
N GLN A 156 10.44 14.45 1.15
CA GLN A 156 10.94 15.27 2.28
C GLN A 156 12.14 16.19 1.97
N ASN A 157 12.86 15.97 0.87
CA ASN A 157 14.15 16.63 0.59
C ASN A 157 14.17 17.37 -0.77
N LYS A 158 13.03 17.94 -1.21
CA LYS A 158 13.02 18.82 -2.40
C LYS A 158 13.68 20.16 -2.09
#